data_AF-A0A1E5BIP1-F1
#
_entry.id   AF-A0A1E5BIP1-F1
#
_cell.length_a   1.000
_cell.length_b   1.000
_cell.length_c   1.000
_cell.angle_alpha   90.00
_cell.angle_beta   90.00
_cell.angle_gamma   90.00
#
_symmetry.space_group_name_H-M   'P 1'
#
loop_
_entity.id
_entity.type
_entity.pdbx_description
1 polymer ?
#
loop_
_entity_poly.entity_id
_entity_poly.type
_entity_poly.pdbx_seq_one_letter_code
_entity_poly.pdbx_strand_id
1 'polypeptide(L)'
;MDQYDPEQLKQDKSIQLNTRIAKRDQSTESILKTFDIDFDVSYENITLEVNHGPVTVTDRPDQCYSCHGKGRIQGLFGTSECAICHGTGLDLSNPLAVIQWQKACLQWAKNTINTQRETMKLCGVTKGQIEDAKRNEMYAKTNRFID
;
A
#
# COMPACT_ATOMS: atom_id res chain seq x y z
N MET A 1 -2.52 -10.01 32.15
CA MET A 1 -1.94 -9.65 30.83
C MET A 1 -2.96 -8.77 30.17
N ASP A 2 -2.72 -7.46 30.20
CA ASP A 2 -3.68 -6.48 29.70
C ASP A 2 -3.90 -6.68 28.20
N GLN A 3 -5.17 -6.76 27.83
CA GLN A 3 -5.62 -7.06 26.49
C GLN A 3 -5.35 -5.84 25.62
N TYR A 4 -4.32 -5.92 24.78
CA TYR A 4 -3.85 -4.82 23.94
C TYR A 4 -4.84 -4.56 22.79
N ASP A 5 -5.50 -3.40 22.80
CA ASP A 5 -6.43 -2.97 21.75
C ASP A 5 -5.66 -2.21 20.63
N PRO A 6 -5.56 -2.77 19.42
CA PRO A 6 -4.87 -2.14 18.31
C PRO A 6 -5.52 -0.84 17.80
N GLU A 7 -6.81 -0.59 18.09
CA GLU A 7 -7.48 0.67 17.73
C GLU A 7 -7.03 1.82 18.65
N GLN A 8 -6.89 1.57 19.95
CA GLN A 8 -6.38 2.54 20.91
C GLN A 8 -4.95 3.00 20.55
N LEU A 9 -4.08 2.07 20.14
CA LEU A 9 -2.73 2.42 19.70
C LEU A 9 -2.71 3.39 18.50
N LYS A 10 -3.62 3.20 17.54
CA LYS A 10 -3.71 4.09 16.37
C LYS A 10 -4.14 5.49 16.80
N GLN A 11 -5.10 5.59 17.71
CA GLN A 11 -5.56 6.85 18.27
C GLN A 11 -4.45 7.55 19.06
N ASP A 12 -3.73 6.82 19.91
CA ASP A 12 -2.61 7.40 20.67
C ASP A 12 -1.50 7.92 19.75
N LYS A 13 -1.17 7.17 18.70
CA LYS A 13 -0.18 7.58 17.69
C LYS A 13 -0.64 8.81 16.90
N SER A 14 -1.93 8.90 16.54
CA SER A 14 -2.44 10.07 15.82
C SER A 14 -2.43 11.32 16.71
N ILE A 15 -2.79 11.20 17.99
CA ILE A 15 -2.72 12.28 18.97
C ILE A 15 -1.28 12.76 19.14
N GLN A 16 -0.32 11.84 19.29
CA GLN A 16 1.10 12.18 19.39
C GLN A 16 1.64 12.85 18.13
N LEU A 17 1.18 12.45 16.94
CA LEU A 17 1.58 13.06 15.68
C LEU A 17 1.04 14.49 15.57
N ASN A 18 -0.25 14.69 15.86
CA ASN A 18 -0.90 15.99 15.82
C ASN A 18 -0.28 16.98 16.82
N THR A 19 0.09 16.50 18.01
CA THR A 19 0.77 17.32 19.02
C THR A 19 2.14 17.79 18.54
N ARG A 20 2.88 16.93 17.83
CA ARG A 20 4.19 17.29 17.25
C ARG A 20 4.04 18.30 16.11
N ILE A 21 3.03 18.12 15.26
CA ILE A 21 2.72 19.06 14.17
C ILE A 21 2.38 20.43 14.76
N ALA A 22 1.50 20.49 15.76
CA ALA A 22 1.13 21.75 16.41
C ALA A 22 2.34 22.48 17.03
N LYS A 23 3.25 21.75 17.70
CA LYS A 23 4.48 22.34 18.25
C LYS A 23 5.42 22.87 17.15
N ARG A 24 5.56 22.14 16.05
CA ARG A 24 6.36 22.56 14.89
C ARG A 24 5.79 23.83 14.26
N ASP A 25 4.47 23.87 14.06
CA ASP A 25 3.81 24.98 13.38
C ASP A 25 3.77 26.25 14.26
N GLN A 26 3.87 26.10 15.59
CA GLN A 26 4.09 27.22 16.51
C GLN A 26 5.54 27.73 16.50
N SER A 27 6.53 26.85 16.36
CA SER A 27 7.95 27.25 16.37
C SER A 27 8.45 27.76 15.03
N THR A 28 7.82 27.35 13.94
CA THR A 28 8.29 27.60 12.59
C THR A 28 7.10 27.97 11.72
N GLU A 29 7.08 29.22 11.25
CA GLU A 29 6.08 29.62 10.27
C GLU A 29 6.26 28.81 8.98
N SER A 30 5.15 28.36 8.39
CA SER A 30 5.20 27.59 7.16
C SER A 30 5.89 28.38 6.05
N ILE A 31 6.87 27.77 5.39
CA ILE A 31 7.56 28.36 4.24
C ILE A 31 6.59 28.81 3.14
N LEU A 32 5.39 28.23 3.07
CA LEU A 32 4.35 28.56 2.10
C LEU A 32 3.78 29.97 2.33
N LYS A 33 3.70 30.44 3.58
CA LYS A 33 3.28 31.82 3.87
C LYS A 33 4.28 32.86 3.36
N THR A 34 5.57 32.51 3.34
CA THR A 34 6.62 33.38 2.79
C THR A 34 6.42 33.64 1.29
N PHE A 35 5.77 32.73 0.58
CA PHE A 35 5.52 32.84 -0.85
C PHE A 35 4.11 33.33 -1.20
N ASP A 36 3.29 33.71 -0.19
CA ASP A 36 1.91 34.17 -0.37
C ASP A 36 1.04 33.16 -1.15
N ILE A 37 1.33 31.87 -0.96
CA ILE A 37 0.61 30.78 -1.61
C ILE A 37 -0.46 30.26 -0.65
N ASP A 38 -1.70 30.72 -0.83
CA ASP A 38 -2.87 30.16 -0.17
C ASP A 38 -3.26 28.84 -0.84
N PHE A 39 -2.71 27.73 -0.33
CA PHE A 39 -3.02 26.39 -0.80
C PHE A 39 -4.18 25.80 0.00
N ASP A 40 -5.41 26.17 -0.35
CA ASP A 40 -6.63 25.49 0.15
C ASP A 40 -6.84 24.18 -0.64
N VAL A 41 -5.99 23.19 -0.37
CA VAL A 41 -6.17 21.84 -0.91
C VAL A 41 -6.59 20.93 0.23
N SER A 42 -7.90 20.72 0.33
CA SER A 42 -8.43 19.58 1.06
C SER A 42 -7.94 18.31 0.35
N TYR A 43 -7.11 17.54 1.05
CA TYR A 43 -6.63 16.24 0.57
C TYR A 43 -7.76 15.22 0.33
N GLU A 44 -8.98 15.55 0.75
CA GLU A 44 -10.18 14.72 0.57
C GLU A 44 -10.75 14.78 -0.86
N ASN A 45 -10.39 15.78 -1.67
CA ASN A 45 -10.98 15.98 -3.00
C ASN A 45 -10.02 15.74 -4.19
N ILE A 46 -8.81 15.23 -3.95
CA ILE A 46 -8.01 14.65 -5.05
C ILE A 46 -8.50 13.22 -5.32
N THR A 47 -9.79 13.06 -5.58
CA THR A 47 -10.23 12.03 -6.50
C THR A 47 -9.78 12.49 -7.88
N LEU A 48 -8.59 12.08 -8.27
CA LEU A 48 -8.21 11.99 -9.68
C LEU A 48 -9.26 11.07 -10.33
N GLU A 49 -10.40 11.63 -10.75
CA GLU A 49 -11.40 11.01 -11.61
C GLU A 49 -10.80 10.85 -13.01
N VAL A 50 -9.71 10.09 -13.09
CA VAL A 50 -9.25 9.56 -14.35
C VAL A 50 -10.13 8.32 -14.55
N ASN A 51 -11.21 8.51 -15.30
CA ASN A 51 -12.12 7.46 -15.79
C ASN A 51 -11.33 6.45 -16.64
N HIS A 52 -10.50 5.67 -15.99
CA HIS A 52 -9.94 4.43 -16.49
C HIS A 52 -10.68 3.36 -15.70
N GLY A 53 -11.38 2.48 -16.40
CA GLY A 53 -12.05 1.33 -15.77
C GLY A 53 -11.05 0.53 -14.91
N PRO A 54 -11.53 -0.42 -14.09
CA PRO A 54 -10.66 -1.15 -13.18
C PRO A 54 -9.49 -1.80 -13.93
N VAL A 55 -8.29 -1.25 -13.78
CA VAL A 55 -7.05 -1.75 -14.39
C VAL A 55 -6.63 -3.01 -13.64
N THR A 56 -6.41 -4.08 -14.39
CA THR A 56 -6.01 -5.39 -13.87
C THR A 56 -4.56 -5.70 -14.22
N VAL A 57 -4.02 -6.78 -13.64
CA VAL A 57 -2.62 -7.20 -13.88
C VAL A 57 -2.38 -7.58 -15.35
N THR A 58 -3.43 -7.99 -16.08
CA THR A 58 -3.34 -8.37 -17.50
C THR A 58 -3.27 -7.16 -18.43
N ASP A 59 -3.63 -5.97 -17.96
CA ASP A 59 -3.65 -4.73 -18.74
C ASP A 59 -2.26 -4.08 -18.77
N ARG A 60 -1.25 -4.88 -19.13
CA ARG A 60 0.14 -4.44 -19.12
C ARG A 60 0.33 -3.32 -20.15
N PRO A 61 0.89 -2.15 -19.76
CA PRO A 61 1.24 -1.09 -20.69
C PRO A 61 2.26 -1.56 -21.74
N ASP A 62 2.21 -0.93 -22.90
CA ASP A 62 3.15 -1.21 -23.99
C ASP A 62 4.61 -1.00 -23.56
N GLN A 63 5.51 -1.66 -24.28
CA GLN A 63 6.93 -1.52 -24.03
C GLN A 63 7.45 -0.20 -24.57
N CYS A 64 8.45 0.38 -23.89
CA CYS A 64 9.12 1.57 -24.39
C CYS A 64 9.68 1.33 -25.79
N TYR A 65 9.29 2.17 -26.75
CA TYR A 65 9.72 2.07 -28.15
C TYR A 65 11.24 2.21 -28.33
N SER A 66 11.92 2.90 -27.40
CA SER A 66 13.35 3.21 -27.51
C SER A 66 14.23 2.06 -26.98
N CYS A 67 13.90 1.48 -25.82
CA CYS A 67 14.68 0.39 -25.23
C CYS A 67 14.02 -0.99 -25.38
N HIS A 68 12.84 -1.08 -26.00
CA HIS A 68 12.06 -2.30 -26.20
C HIS A 68 11.92 -3.13 -24.91
N GLY A 69 11.47 -2.49 -23.82
CA GLY A 69 11.25 -3.18 -22.55
C GLY A 69 12.49 -3.38 -21.66
N LYS A 70 13.71 -3.10 -22.14
CA LYS A 70 14.94 -3.37 -21.38
C LYS A 70 15.23 -2.39 -20.25
N GLY A 71 14.64 -1.20 -20.27
CA GLY A 71 14.94 -0.09 -19.35
C GLY A 71 16.33 0.54 -19.54
N ARG A 72 17.18 -0.05 -20.37
CA ARG A 72 18.57 0.39 -20.59
C ARG A 72 18.91 0.40 -22.07
N ILE A 73 19.80 1.29 -22.47
CA ILE A 73 20.31 1.43 -23.83
C ILE A 73 21.83 1.30 -23.81
N GLN A 74 22.38 0.63 -24.82
CA GLN A 74 23.83 0.53 -25.01
C GLN A 74 24.36 1.87 -25.53
N GLY A 75 25.13 2.57 -24.70
CA GLY A 75 25.88 3.76 -25.08
C GLY A 75 27.33 3.42 -25.44
N LEU A 76 28.06 4.45 -25.86
CA LEU A 76 29.46 4.34 -26.25
C LEU A 76 30.38 3.88 -25.12
N PHE A 77 30.05 4.23 -23.87
CA PHE A 77 30.85 3.94 -22.68
C PHE A 77 30.24 2.89 -21.75
N GLY A 78 29.18 2.19 -22.17
CA GLY A 78 28.52 1.15 -21.37
C GLY A 78 27.01 1.16 -21.49
N THR A 79 26.33 0.45 -20.60
CA THR A 79 24.86 0.50 -20.52
C THR A 79 24.43 1.70 -19.70
N SER A 80 23.49 2.47 -20.23
CA SER A 80 22.89 3.62 -19.55
C SER A 80 21.39 3.40 -19.42
N GLU A 81 20.78 4.09 -18.46
CA GLU A 81 19.33 4.11 -18.31
C GLU A 81 18.68 4.71 -19.57
N CYS A 82 17.57 4.12 -20.00
CA CYS A 82 16.83 4.66 -21.13
C CYS A 82 16.25 6.02 -20.75
N ALA A 83 16.66 7.08 -21.46
CA ALA A 83 16.20 8.45 -21.20
C ALA A 83 14.70 8.66 -21.46
N ILE A 84 14.06 7.79 -22.26
CA ILE A 84 12.65 7.90 -22.61
C ILE A 84 11.74 7.29 -21.54
N CYS A 85 12.09 6.11 -21.04
CA CYS A 85 11.27 5.42 -20.04
C CYS A 85 11.83 5.52 -18.62
N HIS A 86 12.94 6.22 -18.42
CA HIS A 86 13.62 6.36 -17.13
C HIS A 86 13.77 5.01 -16.42
N GLY A 87 14.34 4.03 -17.13
CA GLY A 87 14.61 2.72 -16.56
C GLY A 87 13.41 1.78 -16.42
N THR A 88 12.17 2.28 -16.54
CA THR A 88 10.96 1.47 -16.30
C THR A 88 10.73 0.42 -17.38
N GLY A 89 11.24 0.64 -18.60
CA GLY A 89 11.01 -0.22 -19.75
C GLY A 89 9.61 -0.15 -20.35
N LEU A 90 8.72 0.66 -19.77
CA LEU A 90 7.34 0.82 -20.23
C LEU A 90 7.20 2.08 -21.08
N ASP A 91 6.22 2.08 -21.97
CA ASP A 91 5.82 3.29 -22.66
C ASP A 91 5.16 4.26 -21.68
N LEU A 92 5.75 5.45 -21.55
CA LEU A 92 5.29 6.51 -20.65
C LEU A 92 4.41 7.53 -21.37
N SER A 93 3.96 7.26 -22.60
CA SER A 93 3.02 8.11 -23.35
C SER A 93 1.71 8.36 -22.57
N ASN A 94 1.26 7.36 -21.78
CA ASN A 94 0.23 7.53 -20.77
C ASN A 94 0.75 7.09 -19.39
N PRO A 95 1.36 7.99 -18.61
CA PRO A 95 1.99 7.63 -17.34
C PRO A 95 0.96 7.23 -16.26
N LEU A 96 -0.29 7.72 -16.35
CA LEU A 96 -1.34 7.37 -15.40
C LEU A 96 -1.77 5.91 -15.54
N ALA A 97 -1.90 5.42 -16.76
CA ALA A 97 -2.18 4.00 -17.02
C ALA A 97 -1.06 3.09 -16.46
N VAL A 98 0.20 3.50 -16.62
CA VAL A 98 1.35 2.78 -16.06
C VAL A 98 1.29 2.72 -14.53
N ILE A 99 1.01 3.84 -13.87
CA ILE A 99 0.91 3.92 -12.40
C ILE A 99 -0.25 3.05 -11.90
N GLN A 100 -1.41 3.10 -12.56
CA GLN A 100 -2.56 2.30 -12.19
C GLN A 100 -2.28 0.80 -12.35
N TRP A 101 -1.62 0.39 -13.43
CA TRP A 101 -1.21 -1.00 -13.62
C TRP A 101 -0.19 -1.45 -12.57
N GLN A 102 0.82 -0.64 -12.26
CA GLN A 102 1.79 -0.94 -11.21
C GLN A 102 1.11 -1.11 -9.84
N LYS A 103 0.12 -0.25 -9.53
CA LYS A 103 -0.72 -0.38 -8.32
C LYS A 103 -1.50 -1.69 -8.31
N ALA A 104 -2.08 -2.10 -9.44
CA ALA A 104 -2.80 -3.37 -9.56
C ALA A 104 -1.86 -4.57 -9.32
N CYS A 105 -0.65 -4.56 -9.89
CA CYS A 105 0.38 -5.57 -9.67
C CYS A 105 0.78 -5.69 -8.19
N LEU A 106 1.01 -4.55 -7.52
CA LEU A 106 1.34 -4.53 -6.09
C LEU A 106 0.21 -5.06 -5.22
N GLN A 107 -1.03 -4.69 -5.54
CA GLN A 107 -2.20 -5.16 -4.80
C GLN A 107 -2.40 -6.67 -4.98
N TRP A 108 -2.23 -7.18 -6.21
CA TRP A 108 -2.24 -8.62 -6.48
C TRP A 108 -1.17 -9.34 -5.67
N ALA A 109 0.09 -8.90 -5.73
CA ALA A 109 1.19 -9.53 -5.01
C ALA A 109 0.95 -9.54 -3.48
N LYS A 110 0.44 -8.43 -2.93
CA LYS A 110 0.07 -8.33 -1.52
C LYS A 110 -1.00 -9.36 -1.14
N ASN A 111 -2.05 -9.49 -1.96
CA ASN A 111 -3.11 -10.46 -1.72
C ASN A 111 -2.57 -11.89 -1.78
N THR A 112 -1.75 -12.21 -2.78
CA THR A 112 -1.09 -13.52 -2.91
C THR A 112 -0.28 -13.88 -1.67
N ILE A 113 0.55 -12.95 -1.16
CA ILE A 113 1.34 -13.18 0.05
C ILE A 113 0.45 -13.40 1.27
N ASN A 114 -0.62 -12.64 1.42
CA ASN A 114 -1.55 -12.81 2.54
C ASN A 114 -2.24 -14.18 2.49
N THR A 115 -2.72 -14.59 1.32
CA THR A 115 -3.31 -15.92 1.13
C THR A 115 -2.30 -17.03 1.44
N GLN A 116 -1.05 -16.91 0.98
CA GLN A 116 0.02 -17.87 1.32
C GLN A 116 0.30 -17.93 2.83
N ARG A 117 0.26 -16.79 3.52
CA ARG A 117 0.43 -16.75 4.99
C ARG A 117 -0.73 -17.42 5.71
N GLU A 118 -1.95 -17.24 5.23
CA GLU A 118 -3.15 -17.90 5.77
C GLU A 118 -3.10 -19.41 5.55
N THR A 119 -2.72 -19.87 4.35
CA THR A 119 -2.59 -21.30 4.07
C THR A 119 -1.48 -21.94 4.90
N MET A 120 -0.33 -21.27 5.08
CA MET A 120 0.73 -21.77 5.96
C MET A 120 0.28 -21.88 7.42
N LYS A 121 -0.51 -20.91 7.92
CA LYS A 121 -1.12 -21.01 9.26
C LYS A 121 -2.03 -22.22 9.37
N LEU A 122 -2.77 -22.57 8.33
CA LEU A 122 -3.65 -23.74 8.34
C LEU A 122 -2.87 -25.06 8.21
N CYS A 123 -1.84 -25.12 7.36
CA CYS A 123 -1.01 -26.30 7.17
C CYS A 123 -0.10 -26.62 8.37
N GLY A 124 0.27 -25.62 9.17
CA GLY A 124 1.04 -25.79 10.41
C GLY A 124 0.24 -26.31 11.61
N VAL A 125 -1.08 -26.43 11.47
CA VAL A 125 -1.97 -26.92 12.54
C VAL A 125 -2.39 -28.34 12.20
N THR A 126 -2.00 -29.29 13.05
CA THR A 126 -2.44 -30.69 12.91
C THR A 126 -3.96 -30.79 13.09
N LYS A 127 -4.63 -31.76 12.44
CA LYS A 127 -6.09 -31.96 12.59
C LYS A 127 -6.54 -32.01 14.06
N GLY A 128 -5.74 -32.63 14.93
CA GLY A 128 -6.02 -32.69 16.37
C GLY A 128 -6.04 -31.31 17.05
N GLN A 129 -5.13 -30.40 16.67
CA GLN A 129 -5.11 -29.05 17.21
C GLN A 129 -6.29 -28.19 16.71
N ILE A 130 -6.76 -28.42 15.49
CA ILE A 130 -7.98 -27.75 14.96
C ILE A 130 -9.22 -28.26 15.71
N GLU A 131 -9.31 -29.56 15.95
CA GLU A 131 -10.42 -30.17 16.69
C GLU A 131 -10.42 -29.74 18.15
N ASP A 132 -9.26 -29.67 18.81
CA ASP A 132 -9.13 -29.20 20.18
C ASP A 132 -9.41 -27.70 20.32
N ALA A 133 -9.01 -26.88 19.34
CA ALA A 133 -9.40 -25.47 19.31
C ALA A 133 -10.92 -25.30 19.17
N LYS A 134 -11.58 -26.09 18.31
CA LYS A 134 -13.05 -26.10 18.17
C LYS A 134 -13.75 -26.61 19.43
N ARG A 135 -13.21 -27.65 20.09
CA ARG A 135 -13.71 -28.16 21.37
C ARG A 135 -13.63 -27.11 22.46
N ASN A 136 -12.49 -26.43 22.58
CA ASN A 136 -12.29 -25.36 23.56
C ASN A 136 -13.18 -24.16 23.31
N GLU A 137 -13.40 -23.78 22.04
CA GLU A 137 -14.34 -22.70 21.70
C GLU A 137 -15.79 -23.07 22.05
N MET A 138 -16.18 -24.34 21.87
CA MET A 138 -17.50 -24.86 22.25
C MET A 138 -17.70 -24.81 23.77
N TYR A 139 -16.74 -25.29 24.56
CA TYR A 139 -16.81 -25.26 26.02
C TYR A 139 -16.80 -23.84 26.59
N ALA A 140 -16.06 -22.91 25.97
CA ALA A 140 -16.06 -21.51 26.37
C ALA A 140 -17.42 -20.83 26.13
N LYS A 141 -18.18 -21.24 25.10
CA LYS A 141 -19.54 -20.73 24.84
C LYS A 141 -20.58 -21.31 25.79
N THR A 142 -20.46 -22.58 26.19
CA THR A 142 -21.41 -23.21 27.12
C THR A 142 -21.29 -22.70 28.56
N ASN A 143 -20.09 -22.33 29.01
CA ASN A 143 -19.89 -21.73 30.34
C ASN A 143 -20.38 -20.28 30.45
N ARG A 144 -20.88 -19.68 29.36
CA ARG A 144 -21.48 -18.32 29.36
C ARG A 144 -22.97 -18.30 29.69
N PHE A 145 -23.59 -19.48 29.85
CA PHE A 145 -25.01 -19.66 30.16
C PHE A 145 -25.24 -20.28 31.55
N ILE A 146 -24.18 -20.39 32.35
CA ILE A 146 -24.22 -20.83 33.75
C ILE A 146 -23.83 -19.62 34.60
N ASP A 147 -24.65 -18.58 34.58
CA ASP A 147 -24.76 -17.50 35.56
C ASP A 147 -26.16 -16.88 35.42
#